data_AF-D2QRV9-F1
#
_entry.id   AF-D2QRV9-F1
#
_cell.length_a   1.000
_cell.length_b   1.000
_cell.length_c   1.000
_cell.angle_alpha   90.00
_cell.angle_beta   90.00
_cell.angle_gamma   90.00
#
_symmetry.space_group_name_H-M   'P 1'
#
loop_
_entity.id
_entity.type
_entity.pdbx_description
1 polymer ?
#
loop_
_entity_poly.entity_id
_entity_poly.type
_entity_poly.pdbx_seq_one_letter_code
_entity_poly.pdbx_strand_id
1 'polypeptide(L)'
;MLIRHINSRDVIYIQYNTSNNWFSQLPNQNWLCVLVSDDRDRNYLDEGISKIINNSVCCLCCVGKQCELVNDLADEEIAFREVNVDKPYLPDHDIMTTWHADFEEGVWFSVIAAYHKEVDIRTVVILDMTSGQRIAEIQNALDKAEHDK
;
A
#
# COMPACT_ATOMS: atom_id res chain seq x y z
N MET A 1 7.44 -11.45 9.57
CA MET A 1 6.42 -10.40 9.69
C MET A 1 6.83 -9.49 10.82
N LEU A 2 7.18 -8.24 10.53
CA LEU A 2 7.39 -7.22 11.55
C LEU A 2 6.03 -6.55 11.79
N ILE A 3 5.59 -6.50 13.04
CA ILE A 3 4.38 -5.78 13.46
C ILE A 3 4.82 -4.68 14.42
N ARG A 4 4.37 -3.46 14.18
CA ARG A 4 4.55 -2.30 15.08
C ARG A 4 3.20 -1.64 15.33
N HIS A 5 3.08 -0.89 16.42
CA HIS A 5 1.87 -0.12 16.71
C HIS A 5 2.20 1.38 16.78
N ILE A 6 1.79 2.12 15.75
CA ILE A 6 2.14 3.55 15.57
C ILE A 6 0.87 4.36 15.31
N ASN A 7 0.65 5.44 16.07
CA ASN A 7 -0.48 6.35 15.92
C ASN A 7 -1.86 5.65 15.89
N SER A 8 -2.06 4.70 16.81
CA SER A 8 -3.26 3.85 16.89
C SER A 8 -3.47 2.92 15.68
N ARG A 9 -2.41 2.67 14.88
CA ARG A 9 -2.43 1.76 13.72
C ARG A 9 -1.46 0.62 13.92
N ASP A 10 -1.87 -0.58 13.50
CA ASP A 10 -0.98 -1.70 13.34
C ASP A 10 -0.24 -1.59 12.01
N VAL A 11 1.09 -1.56 12.05
CA VAL A 11 1.94 -1.51 10.86
C VAL A 11 2.51 -2.91 10.61
N ILE A 12 2.20 -3.48 9.45
CA ILE A 12 2.59 -4.85 9.06
C ILE A 12 3.53 -4.77 7.85
N TYR A 13 4.71 -5.37 7.98
CA TYR A 13 5.62 -5.56 6.85
C TYR A 13 5.37 -6.90 6.16
N ILE A 14 5.11 -6.84 4.84
CA ILE A 14 4.96 -8.00 3.97
C ILE A 14 5.93 -7.85 2.80
N GLN A 15 6.77 -8.85 2.60
CA GLN A 15 7.61 -8.91 1.41
C GLN A 15 6.86 -9.63 0.29
N TYR A 16 6.80 -9.00 -0.89
CA TYR A 16 6.32 -9.67 -2.09
C TYR A 16 7.25 -10.82 -2.48
N ASN A 17 6.69 -12.00 -2.66
CA ASN A 17 7.44 -13.20 -3.06
C ASN A 17 6.51 -14.17 -3.79
N THR A 18 6.83 -14.55 -5.03
CA THR A 18 6.02 -15.46 -5.85
C THR A 18 6.07 -16.92 -5.38
N SER A 19 7.06 -17.29 -4.56
CA SER A 19 7.19 -18.64 -3.99
C SER A 19 6.35 -18.83 -2.72
N ASN A 20 5.79 -17.77 -2.15
CA ASN A 20 4.98 -17.80 -0.93
C ASN A 20 3.63 -17.11 -1.16
N ASN A 21 2.58 -17.52 -0.45
CA ASN A 21 1.29 -16.85 -0.52
C ASN A 21 1.30 -15.54 0.30
N TRP A 22 1.95 -14.50 -0.21
CA TRP A 22 1.97 -13.18 0.42
C TRP A 22 0.57 -12.57 0.51
N PHE A 23 -0.28 -12.85 -0.48
CA PHE A 23 -1.64 -12.32 -0.58
C PHE A 23 -2.53 -12.71 0.62
N SER A 24 -2.36 -13.91 1.17
CA SER A 24 -3.15 -14.35 2.33
C SER A 24 -2.82 -13.62 3.64
N GLN A 25 -1.81 -12.74 3.64
CA GLN A 25 -1.44 -11.91 4.78
C GLN A 25 -2.08 -10.52 4.73
N LEU A 26 -2.72 -10.15 3.61
CA LEU A 26 -3.39 -8.87 3.49
C LEU A 26 -4.68 -8.85 4.33
N PRO A 27 -4.99 -7.73 5.01
CA PRO A 27 -6.31 -7.50 5.58
C PRO A 27 -7.39 -7.42 4.50
N ASN A 28 -8.65 -7.53 4.90
CA ASN A 28 -9.81 -7.47 4.00
C ASN A 28 -10.70 -6.24 4.23
N GLN A 29 -10.34 -5.33 5.16
CA GLN A 29 -11.05 -4.09 5.46
C GLN A 29 -10.19 -3.18 6.35
N ASN A 30 -10.52 -1.89 6.42
CA ASN A 30 -9.93 -0.92 7.37
C ASN A 30 -8.40 -0.77 7.26
N TRP A 31 -7.87 -0.88 6.03
CA TRP A 31 -6.43 -0.88 5.82
C TRP A 31 -5.97 -0.03 4.65
N LEU A 32 -4.76 0.49 4.79
CA LEU A 32 -4.02 1.24 3.79
C LEU A 32 -2.81 0.40 3.36
N CYS A 33 -2.45 0.48 2.08
CA CYS A 33 -1.24 -0.12 1.53
C CYS A 33 -0.19 0.95 1.26
N VAL A 34 1.03 0.75 1.76
CA VAL A 34 2.25 1.41 1.28
C VAL A 34 2.94 0.43 0.34
N LEU A 35 2.84 0.67 -0.96
CA LEU A 35 3.50 -0.18 -1.97
C LEU A 35 4.87 0.40 -2.28
N VAL A 36 5.91 -0.37 -1.95
CA VAL A 36 7.31 0.00 -2.20
C VAL A 36 7.80 -0.69 -3.46
N SER A 37 8.17 0.07 -4.49
CA SER A 37 8.75 -0.49 -5.72
C SER A 37 9.82 0.40 -6.34
N ASP A 38 10.89 -0.24 -6.85
CA ASP A 38 12.02 0.46 -7.46
C ASP A 38 12.27 0.08 -8.93
N ASP A 39 12.11 -1.19 -9.28
CA ASP A 39 12.51 -1.74 -10.58
C ASP A 39 11.71 -3.00 -10.96
N ARG A 40 10.52 -3.17 -10.38
CA ARG A 40 9.70 -4.36 -10.60
C ARG A 40 9.04 -4.31 -11.98
N ASP A 41 9.00 -5.46 -12.66
CA ASP A 41 8.30 -5.59 -13.94
C ASP A 41 6.80 -5.31 -13.80
N ARG A 42 6.23 -4.64 -14.82
CA ARG A 42 4.81 -4.24 -14.86
C ARG A 42 3.85 -5.38 -14.54
N ASN A 43 4.07 -6.59 -15.07
CA ASN A 43 3.19 -7.73 -14.81
C ASN A 43 3.01 -8.03 -13.31
N TYR A 44 4.07 -7.86 -12.51
CA TYR A 44 3.99 -8.08 -11.06
C TYR A 44 3.35 -6.89 -10.34
N LEU A 45 3.55 -5.67 -10.85
CA LEU A 45 2.87 -4.47 -10.34
C LEU A 45 1.35 -4.60 -10.55
N ASP A 46 0.92 -4.93 -11.77
CA ASP A 46 -0.48 -5.14 -12.14
C ASP A 46 -1.13 -6.23 -11.26
N GLU A 47 -0.43 -7.37 -11.06
CA GLU A 47 -0.88 -8.42 -10.14
C GLU A 47 -1.04 -7.90 -8.70
N GLY A 48 -0.03 -7.17 -8.20
CA GLY A 48 -0.01 -6.61 -6.86
C GLY A 48 -1.18 -5.64 -6.62
N ILE A 49 -1.34 -4.67 -7.52
CA ILE A 49 -2.41 -3.66 -7.51
C ILE A 49 -3.78 -4.33 -7.53
N SER A 50 -3.99 -5.26 -8.47
CA SER A 50 -5.27 -5.97 -8.60
C SER A 50 -5.65 -6.71 -7.32
N LYS A 51 -4.68 -7.38 -6.68
CA LYS A 51 -4.85 -8.09 -5.40
C LYS A 51 -5.12 -7.16 -4.23
N ILE A 52 -4.44 -6.02 -4.17
CA ILE A 52 -4.66 -4.99 -3.14
C ILE A 52 -6.10 -4.47 -3.22
N ILE A 53 -6.56 -4.12 -4.43
CA ILE A 53 -7.93 -3.63 -4.68
C ILE A 53 -8.97 -4.71 -4.33
N ASN A 54 -8.73 -5.97 -4.74
CA ASN A 54 -9.62 -7.09 -4.42
C ASN A 54 -9.80 -7.35 -2.92
N ASN A 55 -8.84 -6.91 -2.10
CA ASN A 55 -8.91 -7.02 -0.64
C ASN A 55 -9.37 -5.72 0.04
N SER A 56 -10.11 -4.88 -0.69
CA SER A 56 -10.82 -3.73 -0.13
C SER A 56 -9.92 -2.74 0.59
N VAL A 57 -8.73 -2.47 0.03
CA VAL A 57 -7.88 -1.36 0.47
C VAL A 57 -8.68 -0.06 0.43
N CYS A 58 -8.49 0.85 1.38
CA CYS A 58 -9.10 2.18 1.34
C CYS A 58 -8.15 3.26 0.81
N CYS A 59 -6.84 3.03 0.92
CA CYS A 59 -5.84 3.93 0.39
C CYS A 59 -4.59 3.18 -0.07
N LEU A 60 -4.05 3.56 -1.23
CA LEU A 60 -2.80 3.06 -1.78
C LEU A 60 -1.81 4.22 -1.89
N CYS A 61 -0.79 4.19 -1.04
CA CYS A 61 0.34 5.11 -1.06
C CYS A 61 1.53 4.44 -1.76
N CYS A 62 1.99 5.00 -2.87
CA CYS A 62 3.09 4.47 -3.65
C CYS A 62 4.40 5.18 -3.30
N VAL A 63 5.45 4.42 -3.03
CA VAL A 63 6.80 4.94 -2.69
C VAL A 63 7.90 4.15 -3.38
N GLY A 64 9.10 4.73 -3.46
CA GLY A 64 10.24 4.17 -4.19
C GLY A 64 10.39 4.74 -5.60
N LYS A 65 11.34 4.22 -6.37
CA LYS A 65 11.69 4.80 -7.70
C LYS A 65 10.57 4.65 -8.74
N GLN A 66 9.64 3.72 -8.56
CA GLN A 66 8.49 3.51 -9.46
C GLN A 66 7.19 4.09 -8.89
N CYS A 67 7.22 4.95 -7.86
CA CYS A 67 6.02 5.43 -7.18
C CYS A 67 4.97 6.06 -8.11
N GLU A 68 5.38 6.94 -9.02
CA GLU A 68 4.50 7.58 -10.02
C GLU A 68 3.88 6.53 -10.96
N LEU A 69 4.70 5.64 -11.54
CA LEU A 69 4.22 4.56 -12.41
C LEU A 69 3.21 3.66 -11.70
N VAL A 70 3.46 3.26 -10.46
CA VAL A 70 2.55 2.40 -9.69
C VAL A 70 1.22 3.13 -9.42
N ASN A 71 1.27 4.43 -9.13
CA ASN A 71 0.07 5.22 -8.94
C ASN A 71 -0.77 5.30 -10.21
N ASP A 72 -0.14 5.61 -11.35
CA ASP A 72 -0.84 5.67 -12.65
C ASP A 72 -1.51 4.33 -12.98
N LEU A 73 -0.81 3.21 -12.76
CA LEU A 73 -1.36 1.87 -12.97
C LEU A 73 -2.53 1.56 -12.04
N ALA A 74 -2.50 2.05 -10.80
CA ALA A 74 -3.60 1.88 -9.86
C ALA A 74 -4.83 2.70 -10.28
N ASP A 75 -4.64 3.96 -10.68
CA ASP A 75 -5.71 4.82 -11.19
C ASP A 75 -6.33 4.23 -12.47
N GLU A 76 -5.51 3.71 -13.39
CA GLU A 76 -5.97 2.99 -14.59
C GLU A 76 -6.83 1.77 -14.24
N GLU A 77 -6.39 0.93 -13.29
CA GLU A 77 -7.10 -0.28 -12.87
C GLU A 77 -8.44 0.06 -12.17
N ILE A 78 -8.46 1.10 -11.33
CA ILE A 78 -9.70 1.58 -10.69
C ILE A 78 -10.67 2.07 -11.76
N ALA A 79 -10.23 2.98 -12.63
CA ALA A 79 -11.07 3.51 -13.72
C ALA A 79 -11.57 2.40 -14.65
N PHE A 80 -10.73 1.43 -14.99
CA PHE A 80 -11.13 0.28 -15.82
C PHE A 80 -12.28 -0.51 -15.17
N ARG A 81 -12.20 -0.77 -13.86
CA ARG A 81 -13.24 -1.49 -13.11
C ARG A 81 -14.54 -0.71 -12.95
N GLU A 82 -14.46 0.62 -12.88
CA GLU A 82 -15.65 1.49 -12.82
C GLU A 82 -16.45 1.48 -14.12
N VAL A 83 -15.77 1.50 -15.27
CA VAL A 83 -16.44 1.71 -16.57
C VAL A 83 -16.81 0.41 -17.31
N ASN A 84 -16.05 -0.67 -17.12
CA ASN A 84 -16.12 -1.86 -17.98
C ASN A 84 -16.77 -3.09 -17.35
N VAL A 85 -17.31 -3.01 -16.13
CA VAL A 85 -17.87 -4.18 -15.43
C VAL A 85 -19.32 -3.92 -15.00
N ASP A 86 -20.25 -4.79 -15.44
CA ASP A 86 -21.69 -4.73 -15.09
C ASP A 86 -21.97 -4.74 -13.56
N LYS A 87 -20.97 -5.17 -12.78
CA LYS A 87 -20.86 -4.94 -11.34
C LYS A 87 -19.43 -4.51 -11.03
N PRO A 88 -19.17 -3.28 -10.57
CA PRO A 88 -17.82 -2.84 -10.23
C PRO A 88 -17.22 -3.81 -9.21
N TYR A 89 -16.07 -4.39 -9.54
CA TYR A 89 -15.29 -5.24 -8.63
C TYR A 89 -14.41 -4.35 -7.75
N LEU A 90 -15.07 -3.36 -7.14
CA LEU A 90 -14.51 -2.36 -6.25
C LEU A 90 -15.16 -2.52 -4.86
N PRO A 91 -14.45 -2.14 -3.79
CA PRO A 91 -15.05 -2.10 -2.45
C PRO A 91 -16.20 -1.09 -2.38
N ASP A 92 -17.02 -1.21 -1.33
CA ASP A 92 -18.16 -0.31 -1.06
C ASP A 92 -17.72 1.09 -0.55
N HIS A 93 -16.49 1.51 -0.85
CA HIS A 93 -15.88 2.79 -0.50
C HIS A 93 -14.93 3.27 -1.61
N ASP A 94 -14.70 4.58 -1.69
CA ASP A 94 -13.72 5.15 -2.63
C ASP A 94 -12.30 4.68 -2.29
N ILE A 95 -11.48 4.35 -3.28
CA ILE A 95 -10.05 4.05 -3.05
C ILE A 95 -9.25 5.34 -3.28
N MET A 96 -8.54 5.81 -2.27
CA MET A 96 -7.64 6.96 -2.41
C MET A 96 -6.24 6.52 -2.85
N THR A 97 -5.75 7.05 -3.97
CA THR A 97 -4.38 6.84 -4.45
C THR A 97 -3.52 8.07 -4.20
N THR A 98 -2.25 7.86 -3.86
CA THR A 98 -1.25 8.92 -3.76
C THR A 98 0.14 8.33 -3.99
N TRP A 99 1.10 9.17 -4.35
CA TRP A 99 2.51 8.78 -4.43
C TRP A 99 3.42 9.85 -3.85
N HIS A 100 4.56 9.39 -3.33
CA HIS A 100 5.55 10.25 -2.69
C HIS A 100 6.95 9.88 -3.19
N ALA A 101 7.63 10.84 -3.83
CA ALA A 101 9.01 10.66 -4.27
C ALA A 101 10.00 10.61 -3.10
N ASP A 102 9.69 11.34 -2.01
CA ASP A 102 10.40 11.19 -0.75
C ASP A 102 9.87 9.95 -0.01
N PHE A 103 10.76 8.96 0.12
CA PHE A 103 10.43 7.67 0.72
C PHE A 103 9.97 7.80 2.17
N GLU A 104 10.66 8.63 2.95
CA GLU A 104 10.40 8.78 4.38
C GLU A 104 9.09 9.52 4.61
N GLU A 105 8.83 10.55 3.82
CA GLU A 105 7.59 11.32 3.91
C GLU A 105 6.38 10.47 3.49
N GLY A 106 6.48 9.62 2.45
CA GLY A 106 5.39 8.71 2.10
C GLY A 106 5.05 7.67 3.18
N VAL A 107 6.08 7.12 3.85
CA VAL A 107 5.88 6.22 4.99
C VAL A 107 5.28 6.98 6.18
N TRP A 108 5.80 8.16 6.49
CA TRP A 108 5.26 9.02 7.55
C TRP A 108 3.80 9.39 7.30
N PHE A 109 3.46 9.85 6.10
CA PHE A 109 2.10 10.21 5.69
C PHE A 109 1.16 9.03 5.95
N SER A 110 1.53 7.85 5.47
CA SER A 110 0.71 6.63 5.57
C SER A 110 0.43 6.21 7.01
N VAL A 111 1.41 6.38 7.90
CA VAL A 111 1.30 5.95 9.30
C VAL A 111 0.68 7.03 10.19
N ILE A 112 0.94 8.31 9.92
CA ILE A 112 0.58 9.43 10.79
C ILE A 112 -0.62 10.21 10.26
N ALA A 113 -0.59 10.63 9.00
CA ALA A 113 -1.47 11.66 8.47
C ALA A 113 -2.62 11.15 7.60
N ALA A 114 -2.48 9.98 6.97
CA ALA A 114 -3.47 9.46 6.02
C ALA A 114 -4.84 9.35 6.67
N TYR A 115 -5.88 9.83 5.98
CA TYR A 115 -7.24 9.88 6.49
C TYR A 115 -8.20 9.48 5.37
N HIS A 116 -9.23 8.73 5.73
CA HIS A 116 -10.32 8.36 4.83
C HIS A 116 -11.66 8.76 5.45
N LYS A 117 -12.55 9.39 4.67
CA LYS A 117 -13.85 9.90 5.16
C LYS A 117 -14.77 8.80 5.71
N GLU A 118 -14.72 7.62 5.09
CA GLU A 118 -15.67 6.52 5.32
C GLU A 118 -15.04 5.31 6.02
N VAL A 119 -13.70 5.25 6.10
CA VAL A 119 -12.98 4.07 6.56
C VAL A 119 -12.05 4.46 7.70
N ASP A 120 -12.18 3.79 8.83
CA ASP A 120 -11.28 3.93 9.98
C ASP A 120 -10.02 3.09 9.71
N ILE A 121 -8.92 3.75 9.31
CA ILE A 121 -7.65 3.09 8.95
C ILE A 121 -6.99 2.55 10.21
N ARG A 122 -7.11 1.24 10.44
CA ARG A 122 -6.53 0.53 11.60
C ARG A 122 -5.24 -0.18 11.29
N THR A 123 -5.04 -0.56 10.02
CA THR A 123 -3.85 -1.31 9.60
C THR A 123 -3.16 -0.62 8.44
N VAL A 124 -1.85 -0.45 8.55
CA VAL A 124 -0.97 -0.01 7.46
C VAL A 124 -0.12 -1.19 7.04
N VAL A 125 -0.29 -1.65 5.81
CA VAL A 125 0.54 -2.72 5.24
C VAL A 125 1.64 -2.09 4.40
N ILE A 126 2.89 -2.33 4.75
CA ILE A 126 4.02 -2.04 3.88
C ILE A 126 4.28 -3.28 3.02
N LEU A 127 3.85 -3.22 1.76
CA LEU A 127 4.12 -4.25 0.77
C LEU A 127 5.43 -3.93 0.06
N ASP A 128 6.49 -4.63 0.45
CA ASP A 128 7.81 -4.45 -0.15
C ASP A 128 7.98 -5.30 -1.41
N MET A 129 7.95 -4.65 -2.56
CA MET A 129 8.22 -5.25 -3.87
C MET A 129 9.70 -5.22 -4.26
N THR A 130 10.60 -4.71 -3.42
CA THR A 130 12.06 -4.63 -3.68
C THR A 130 12.82 -5.86 -3.21
N SER A 131 12.11 -6.90 -2.79
CA SER A 131 12.70 -8.16 -2.30
C SER A 131 13.56 -7.96 -1.04
N GLY A 132 13.18 -7.03 -0.15
CA GLY A 132 13.88 -6.75 1.10
C GLY A 132 15.01 -5.72 0.98
N GLN A 133 15.33 -5.21 -0.21
CA GLN A 133 16.42 -4.25 -0.39
C GLN A 133 16.18 -2.95 0.37
N ARG A 134 14.92 -2.56 0.57
CA ARG A 134 14.53 -1.35 1.32
C ARG A 134 14.25 -1.58 2.81
N ILE A 135 14.48 -2.76 3.36
CA ILE A 135 14.09 -3.06 4.75
C ILE A 135 14.70 -2.10 5.78
N ALA A 136 15.96 -1.70 5.59
CA ALA A 136 16.62 -0.76 6.50
C ALA A 136 16.02 0.65 6.41
N GLU A 137 15.70 1.11 5.20
CA GLU A 137 15.05 2.40 4.96
C GLU A 137 13.62 2.41 5.52
N ILE A 138 12.87 1.32 5.34
CA ILE A 138 11.54 1.12 5.95
C ILE A 138 11.63 1.22 7.47
N GLN A 139 12.57 0.50 8.09
CA GLN A 139 12.74 0.52 9.54
C GLN A 139 13.08 1.92 10.06
N ASN A 140 14.01 2.61 9.40
CA ASN A 140 14.39 3.97 9.77
C ASN A 140 13.22 4.96 9.65
N ALA A 141 12.43 4.88 8.58
CA ALA A 141 11.26 5.73 8.41
C ALA A 141 10.19 5.46 9.50
N LEU A 142 9.97 4.19 9.85
CA LEU A 142 9.06 3.82 10.94
C LEU A 142 9.56 4.26 12.31
N ASP A 143 10.86 4.12 12.58
CA ASP A 143 11.48 4.60 13.83
C ASP A 143 11.24 6.11 13.99
N LYS A 144 11.40 6.89 12.92
CA LYS A 144 11.15 8.34 12.95
C LYS A 144 9.68 8.68 13.15
N ALA A 145 8.78 8.04 12.40
CA ALA A 145 7.34 8.25 12.54
C ALA A 145 6.84 7.91 13.95
N GLU A 146 7.45 6.95 14.63
CA GLU A 146 7.09 6.60 16.01
C GLU A 146 7.43 7.68 17.04
N HIS A 147 8.46 8.48 16.80
CA HIS A 147 8.91 9.56 17.70
C HIS A 147 8.26 10.92 17.41
N ASP A 148 7.47 11.04 16.35
CA ASP A 148 6.82 12.29 15.92
C ASP A 148 5.38 12.45 16.45
N LYS A 149 4.97 11.58 17.39
CA LYS A 149 3.62 11.59 18.00
C LYS A 149 3.46 12.62 19.11
#